data_AF-Q2IXX8-F1
#
_entry.id   AF-Q2IXX8-F1
#
_cell.length_a   1.000
_cell.length_b   1.000
_cell.length_c   1.000
_cell.angle_alpha   90.00
_cell.angle_beta   90.00
_cell.angle_gamma   90.00
#
_symmetry.space_group_name_H-M   'P 1'
#
loop_
_entity.id
_entity.type
_entity.pdbx_description
1 polymer ?
#
loop_
_entity_poly.entity_id
_entity_poly.type
_entity_poly.pdbx_seq_one_letter_code
_entity_poly.pdbx_strand_id
1 'polypeptide(L)'
;MSDTLISKLDLDGLRELFQAAGYRVETASDPVASLTYLRSATNGLAFDIRPGNRLSDGQGIIDIALVAVIQVQGELPLAIVNRWNASRRFGRLQLSGPFLALSLDLLLAGGVSRDHLRAEIEIWDHLVQQLIVFLREELAGLAQPTNANGGGAAASPAVEPGPSPAATMQ
;
A
#
# COMPACT_ATOMS: atom_id res chain seq x y z
N MET A 1 5.96 -35.17 -2.28
CA MET A 1 7.27 -34.48 -2.29
C MET A 1 7.36 -33.73 -0.99
N SER A 2 8.42 -33.95 -0.20
CA SER A 2 8.60 -33.25 1.07
C SER A 2 8.79 -31.76 0.78
N ASP A 3 7.89 -30.93 1.30
CA ASP A 3 7.98 -29.48 1.17
C ASP A 3 9.14 -29.01 2.05
N THR A 4 10.26 -28.62 1.42
CA THR A 4 11.43 -28.13 2.15
C THR A 4 11.10 -26.74 2.69
N LEU A 5 10.96 -26.65 4.01
CA LEU A 5 10.73 -25.38 4.68
C LEU A 5 11.99 -24.49 4.62
N ILE A 6 11.78 -23.25 4.19
CA ILE A 6 12.78 -22.18 4.12
C ILE A 6 12.63 -21.35 5.39
N SER A 7 13.63 -21.41 6.27
CA SER A 7 13.63 -20.64 7.53
C SER A 7 14.57 -19.42 7.49
N LYS A 8 15.45 -19.35 6.49
CA LYS A 8 16.38 -18.24 6.24
C LYS A 8 16.83 -18.22 4.78
N LEU A 9 17.17 -17.04 4.28
CA LEU A 9 17.74 -16.84 2.95
C LEU A 9 18.92 -15.86 3.01
N ASP A 10 19.84 -15.97 2.06
CA ASP A 10 20.79 -14.91 1.74
C ASP A 10 20.30 -14.12 0.50
N LEU A 11 21.11 -13.16 0.04
CA LEU A 11 20.76 -12.38 -1.16
C LEU A 11 20.72 -13.23 -2.43
N ASP A 12 21.49 -14.31 -2.52
CA ASP A 12 21.51 -15.16 -3.71
C ASP A 12 20.25 -16.03 -3.77
N GLY A 13 19.82 -16.61 -2.64
CA GLY A 13 18.55 -17.32 -2.53
C GLY A 13 17.34 -16.42 -2.80
N LEU A 14 17.38 -15.16 -2.37
CA LEU A 14 16.36 -14.17 -2.72
C LEU A 14 16.35 -13.88 -4.23
N ARG A 15 17.52 -13.74 -4.85
CA ARG A 15 17.63 -13.56 -6.31
C ARG A 15 17.00 -14.73 -7.05
N GLU A 16 17.35 -15.96 -6.68
CA GLU A 16 16.82 -17.18 -7.31
C GLU A 16 15.30 -17.27 -7.16
N LEU A 17 14.77 -16.92 -5.98
CA LEU A 17 13.34 -16.91 -5.72
C LEU A 17 12.60 -15.94 -6.66
N PHE A 18 13.05 -14.70 -6.77
CA PHE A 18 12.43 -13.70 -7.64
C PHE A 18 12.61 -14.03 -9.13
N GLN A 19 13.78 -14.53 -9.53
CA GLN A 19 14.02 -14.97 -10.92
C GLN A 19 13.12 -16.15 -11.30
N ALA A 20 12.89 -17.09 -10.38
CA ALA A 20 11.95 -18.20 -10.60
C ALA A 20 10.48 -17.73 -10.70
N ALA A 21 10.15 -16.58 -10.12
CA ALA A 21 8.87 -15.89 -10.31
C ALA A 21 8.82 -15.03 -11.59
N GLY A 22 9.89 -14.99 -12.39
CA GLY A 22 9.94 -14.30 -13.69
C GLY A 22 10.49 -12.87 -13.64
N TYR A 23 10.98 -12.42 -12.47
CA TYR A 23 11.54 -11.09 -12.32
C TYR A 23 12.98 -11.02 -12.84
N ARG A 24 13.33 -9.87 -13.41
CA ARG A 24 14.73 -9.46 -13.58
C ARG A 24 15.22 -8.88 -12.27
N VAL A 25 16.40 -9.27 -11.83
CA VAL A 25 16.93 -8.90 -10.51
C VAL A 25 18.35 -8.40 -10.66
N GLU A 26 18.62 -7.23 -10.10
CA GLU A 26 19.92 -6.57 -10.09
C GLU A 26 20.38 -6.36 -8.65
N THR A 27 21.68 -6.42 -8.42
CA THR A 27 22.25 -6.05 -7.11
C THR A 27 22.46 -4.54 -7.06
N ALA A 28 22.02 -3.92 -5.98
CA ALA A 28 22.26 -2.51 -5.71
C ALA A 28 22.85 -2.34 -4.31
N SER A 29 23.54 -1.22 -4.12
CA SER A 29 24.14 -0.84 -2.83
C SER A 29 23.72 0.57 -2.47
N ASP A 30 23.28 0.76 -1.23
CA ASP A 30 23.11 2.08 -0.63
C ASP A 30 24.42 2.44 0.08
N PRO A 31 25.21 3.41 -0.44
CA PRO A 31 26.48 3.79 0.17
C PRO A 31 26.30 4.52 1.51
N VAL A 32 25.15 5.15 1.75
CA VAL A 32 24.87 5.87 2.99
C VAL A 32 24.48 4.89 4.08
N ALA A 33 23.58 3.96 3.77
CA ALA A 33 23.17 2.92 4.71
C ALA A 33 24.16 1.74 4.78
N SER A 34 25.18 1.73 3.91
CA SER A 34 26.13 0.60 3.74
C SER A 34 25.39 -0.74 3.57
N LEU A 35 24.28 -0.72 2.84
CA LEU A 35 23.36 -1.86 2.68
C LEU A 35 23.40 -2.36 1.24
N THR A 36 23.65 -3.66 1.06
CA THR A 36 23.44 -4.34 -0.22
C THR A 36 22.03 -4.92 -0.27
N TYR A 37 21.31 -4.68 -1.36
CA TYR A 37 19.95 -5.13 -1.58
C TYR A 37 19.76 -5.54 -3.05
N LEU A 38 18.61 -6.10 -3.38
CA LEU A 38 18.27 -6.41 -4.76
C LEU A 38 17.24 -5.41 -5.28
N ARG A 39 17.28 -5.12 -6.58
CA ARG A 39 16.31 -4.26 -7.25
C ARG A 39 15.63 -5.03 -8.37
N SER A 40 14.35 -4.77 -8.54
CA SER A 40 13.56 -5.30 -9.64
C SER A 40 12.49 -4.28 -10.07
N ALA A 41 11.64 -4.66 -11.01
CA ALA A 41 10.52 -3.84 -11.45
C ALA A 41 9.34 -4.72 -11.86
N THR A 42 8.13 -4.21 -11.61
CA THR A 42 6.89 -4.76 -12.19
C THR A 42 5.95 -3.64 -12.61
N ASN A 43 5.19 -3.86 -13.69
CA ASN A 43 4.23 -2.89 -14.23
C ASN A 43 4.83 -1.49 -14.46
N GLY A 44 6.11 -1.43 -14.81
CA GLY A 44 6.86 -0.18 -15.00
C GLY A 44 7.30 0.53 -13.71
N LEU A 45 7.01 -0.05 -12.53
CA LEU A 45 7.41 0.48 -11.23
C LEU A 45 8.62 -0.30 -10.68
N ALA A 46 9.72 0.40 -10.46
CA ALA A 46 10.89 -0.16 -9.80
C ALA A 46 10.63 -0.35 -8.29
N PHE A 47 11.18 -1.43 -7.73
CA PHE A 47 11.13 -1.70 -6.30
C PHE A 47 12.43 -2.35 -5.80
N ASP A 48 12.73 -2.10 -4.54
CA ASP A 48 13.84 -2.69 -3.81
C ASP A 48 13.34 -3.91 -3.03
N ILE A 49 14.14 -4.96 -3.01
CA ILE A 49 14.01 -6.14 -2.14
C ILE A 49 15.09 -5.99 -1.07
N ARG A 50 14.70 -5.42 0.07
CA ARG A 50 15.62 -5.05 1.14
C ARG A 50 15.71 -6.18 2.16
N PRO A 51 16.93 -6.66 2.48
CA PRO A 51 17.11 -7.60 3.55
C PRO A 51 16.87 -6.88 4.89
N GLY A 52 16.06 -7.45 5.77
CA GLY A 52 15.85 -6.91 7.10
C GLY A 52 16.74 -7.58 8.14
N ASN A 53 16.13 -8.20 9.15
CA ASN A 53 16.82 -8.77 10.29
C ASN A 53 17.69 -9.98 9.89
N ARG A 54 18.92 -9.97 10.39
CA ARG A 54 19.88 -11.08 10.24
C ARG A 54 19.85 -11.97 11.47
N LEU A 55 20.13 -13.26 11.30
CA LEU A 55 20.33 -14.16 12.44
C LEU A 55 21.58 -13.75 13.24
N SER A 56 21.58 -14.13 14.52
CA SER A 56 22.70 -13.95 15.45
C SER A 56 23.99 -14.64 14.99
N ASP A 57 23.89 -15.69 14.17
CA ASP A 57 25.03 -16.39 13.56
C ASP A 57 25.60 -15.64 12.34
N GLY A 58 24.98 -14.53 11.92
CA GLY A 58 25.33 -13.74 10.75
C GLY A 58 25.04 -14.44 9.41
N GLN A 59 24.47 -15.65 9.44
CA GLN A 59 24.24 -16.51 8.29
C GLN A 59 22.75 -16.52 7.93
N GLY A 60 22.35 -15.51 7.17
CA GLY A 60 21.02 -15.42 6.58
C GLY A 60 20.12 -14.36 7.22
N ILE A 61 19.06 -14.09 6.50
CA ILE A 61 18.06 -13.06 6.76
C ILE A 61 16.74 -13.78 7.05
N ILE A 62 15.99 -13.28 8.04
CA ILE A 62 14.69 -13.86 8.46
C ILE A 62 13.49 -13.05 8.01
N ASP A 63 13.67 -11.82 7.55
CA ASP A 63 12.61 -11.04 6.95
C ASP A 63 13.14 -10.15 5.81
N ILE A 64 12.26 -9.83 4.89
CA ILE A 64 12.56 -8.95 3.77
C ILE A 64 11.45 -7.93 3.61
N ALA A 65 11.82 -6.74 3.17
CA ALA A 65 10.87 -5.69 2.82
C ALA A 65 10.93 -5.43 1.31
N LEU A 66 9.78 -5.55 0.64
CA LEU A 66 9.59 -5.10 -0.73
C LEU A 66 9.16 -3.64 -0.67
N VAL A 67 9.90 -2.74 -1.32
CA VAL A 67 9.66 -1.30 -1.22
C VAL A 67 9.68 -0.67 -2.61
N ALA A 68 8.54 -0.13 -3.04
CA ALA A 68 8.43 0.71 -4.22
C ALA A 68 8.30 2.17 -3.80
N VAL A 69 9.13 3.05 -4.35
CA VAL A 69 9.11 4.48 -4.04
C VAL A 69 8.71 5.28 -5.27
N ILE A 70 7.70 6.12 -5.11
CA ILE A 70 7.21 7.02 -6.14
C ILE A 70 7.43 8.45 -5.65
N GLN A 71 7.96 9.31 -6.53
CA GLN A 71 8.02 10.73 -6.26
C GLN A 71 6.68 11.39 -6.57
N VAL A 72 6.07 12.01 -5.57
CA VAL A 72 4.85 12.80 -5.70
C VAL A 72 5.19 14.17 -6.28
N GLN A 73 4.44 14.57 -7.31
CA GLN A 73 4.51 15.92 -7.86
C GLN A 73 3.35 16.75 -7.28
N GLY A 74 3.67 17.81 -6.55
CA GLY A 74 2.68 18.59 -5.81
C GLY A 74 2.34 17.98 -4.45
N GLU A 75 1.12 18.22 -3.98
CA GLU A 75 0.65 17.77 -2.66
C GLU A 75 -0.23 16.53 -2.80
N LEU A 76 0.09 15.48 -2.02
CA LEU A 76 -0.76 14.30 -1.87
C LEU A 76 -1.42 14.34 -0.49
N PRO A 77 -2.75 14.54 -0.41
CA PRO A 77 -3.46 14.55 0.86
C PRO A 77 -3.27 13.24 1.64
N LEU A 78 -2.89 13.35 2.92
CA LEU A 78 -2.70 12.19 3.80
C LEU A 78 -3.95 11.32 3.95
N ALA A 79 -5.14 11.88 3.71
CA ALA A 79 -6.40 11.13 3.71
C ALA A 79 -6.42 10.00 2.66
N ILE A 80 -5.76 10.18 1.50
CA ILE A 80 -5.64 9.15 0.47
C ILE A 80 -4.77 7.98 0.97
N VAL A 81 -3.62 8.31 1.56
CA VAL A 81 -2.69 7.33 2.15
C VAL A 81 -3.40 6.53 3.26
N ASN A 82 -4.14 7.22 4.13
CA ASN A 82 -4.89 6.58 5.21
C ASN A 82 -6.02 5.69 4.69
N ARG A 83 -6.73 6.10 3.63
CA ARG A 83 -7.76 5.25 2.98
C ARG A 83 -7.19 3.96 2.44
N TRP A 84 -6.02 4.00 1.78
CA TRP A 84 -5.32 2.78 1.36
C TRP A 84 -5.02 1.88 2.56
N ASN A 85 -4.33 2.41 3.57
CA ASN A 85 -3.91 1.63 4.74
C ASN A 85 -5.09 1.05 5.53
N ALA A 86 -6.24 1.74 5.56
CA ALA A 86 -7.45 1.27 6.24
C ALA A 86 -8.19 0.16 5.46
N SER A 87 -8.06 0.13 4.13
CA SER A 87 -8.84 -0.77 3.27
C SER A 87 -8.08 -2.02 2.82
N ARG A 88 -6.75 -2.02 2.92
CA ARG A 88 -5.91 -3.15 2.49
C ARG A 88 -5.31 -3.86 3.70
N ARG A 89 -5.40 -5.19 3.72
CA ARG A 89 -4.74 -6.01 4.75
C ARG A 89 -3.23 -6.06 4.55
N PHE A 90 -2.79 -6.21 3.30
CA PHE A 90 -1.40 -6.26 2.87
C PHE A 90 -0.95 -4.94 2.26
N GLY A 91 0.35 -4.66 2.31
CA GLY A 91 0.93 -3.44 1.74
C GLY A 91 0.60 -2.18 2.56
N ARG A 92 1.62 -1.37 2.85
CA ARG A 92 1.45 -0.09 3.57
C ARG A 92 1.99 1.05 2.73
N LEU A 93 1.22 2.12 2.66
CA LEU A 93 1.66 3.39 2.11
C LEU A 93 2.18 4.28 3.22
N GLN A 94 3.33 4.90 2.96
CA GLN A 94 3.91 5.93 3.81
C GLN A 94 4.34 7.11 2.94
N LEU A 95 3.95 8.32 3.36
CA LEU A 95 4.40 9.56 2.75
C LEU A 95 5.53 10.17 3.60
N SER A 96 6.67 10.45 2.99
CA SER A 96 7.82 11.09 3.62
C SER A 96 8.39 12.17 2.70
N GLY A 97 8.06 13.44 3.00
CA GLY A 97 8.36 14.54 2.10
C GLY A 97 7.71 14.33 0.72
N PRO A 98 8.45 14.41 -0.39
CA PRO A 98 7.90 14.20 -1.73
C PRO A 98 7.83 12.73 -2.13
N PHE A 99 8.11 11.78 -1.24
CA PHE A 99 8.19 10.36 -1.57
C PHE A 99 7.04 9.57 -0.95
N LEU A 100 6.29 8.88 -1.80
CA LEU A 100 5.30 7.88 -1.40
C LEU A 100 5.93 6.50 -1.55
N ALA A 101 6.07 5.79 -0.44
CA ALA A 101 6.59 4.43 -0.40
C ALA A 101 5.44 3.44 -0.20
N LEU A 102 5.36 2.42 -1.05
CA LEU A 102 4.59 1.19 -0.80
C LEU A 102 5.56 0.14 -0.26
N SER A 103 5.27 -0.40 0.92
CA SER A 103 6.05 -1.49 1.52
C SER A 103 5.22 -2.73 1.79
N LEU A 104 5.82 -3.91 1.60
CA LEU A 104 5.31 -5.20 2.05
C LEU A 104 6.45 -5.96 2.75
N ASP A 105 6.22 -6.38 4.00
CA ASP A 105 7.18 -7.15 4.78
C ASP A 105 6.83 -8.63 4.74
N LEU A 106 7.83 -9.48 4.48
CA LEU A 106 7.70 -10.94 4.44
C LEU A 106 8.60 -11.53 5.53
N LEU A 107 8.04 -12.44 6.33
CA LEU A 107 8.75 -13.12 7.43
C LEU A 107 8.99 -14.60 7.07
N LEU A 108 10.25 -15.03 7.18
CA LEU A 108 10.71 -16.40 6.96
C LEU A 108 10.84 -17.20 8.27
N ALA A 109 10.85 -16.50 9.40
CA ALA A 109 11.04 -17.10 10.71
C ALA A 109 9.98 -18.20 10.98
N GLY A 110 10.44 -19.33 11.52
CA GLY A 110 9.58 -20.49 11.77
C GLY A 110 9.47 -21.48 10.60
N GLY A 111 10.01 -21.13 9.43
CA GLY A 111 10.01 -21.99 8.25
C GLY A 111 8.75 -21.82 7.42
N VAL A 112 8.92 -21.39 6.18
CA VAL A 112 7.85 -21.21 5.20
C VAL A 112 8.12 -22.05 3.95
N SER A 113 7.06 -22.52 3.28
CA SER A 113 7.25 -23.25 2.03
C SER A 113 7.67 -22.31 0.90
N ARG A 114 8.26 -22.89 -0.16
CA ARG A 114 8.59 -22.12 -1.36
C ARG A 114 7.33 -21.57 -2.04
N ASP A 115 6.24 -22.34 -2.01
CA ASP A 115 4.95 -21.93 -2.58
C ASP A 115 4.34 -20.75 -1.82
N HIS A 116 4.51 -20.69 -0.49
CA HIS A 116 4.12 -19.52 0.29
C HIS A 116 4.87 -18.26 -0.16
N LEU A 117 6.20 -18.35 -0.33
CA LEU A 117 7.00 -17.21 -0.79
C LEU A 117 6.64 -16.78 -2.22
N ARG A 118 6.31 -17.74 -3.09
CA ARG A 118 5.79 -17.43 -4.42
C ARG A 118 4.47 -16.67 -4.33
N ALA A 119 3.56 -17.11 -3.47
CA ALA A 119 2.28 -16.43 -3.25
C ALA A 119 2.46 -14.99 -2.71
N GLU A 120 3.41 -14.76 -1.80
CA GLU A 120 3.73 -13.40 -1.34
C GLU A 120 4.26 -12.49 -2.46
N ILE A 121 5.08 -13.02 -3.38
CA ILE A 121 5.54 -12.29 -4.57
C ILE A 121 4.38 -11.98 -5.51
N GLU A 122 3.43 -12.91 -5.67
CA GLU A 122 2.21 -12.66 -6.45
C GLU A 122 1.32 -11.61 -5.78
N ILE A 123 1.18 -11.63 -4.45
CA ILE A 123 0.47 -10.58 -3.69
C ILE A 123 1.12 -9.22 -3.93
N TRP A 124 2.44 -9.13 -3.91
CA TRP A 124 3.18 -7.91 -4.22
C TRP A 124 2.83 -7.37 -5.61
N ASP A 125 2.82 -8.22 -6.64
CA ASP A 125 2.47 -7.79 -8.00
C ASP A 125 1.05 -7.20 -8.05
N HIS A 126 0.07 -7.89 -7.46
CA HIS A 126 -1.31 -7.41 -7.40
C HIS A 126 -1.43 -6.11 -6.60
N LEU A 127 -0.68 -5.94 -5.50
CA LEU A 127 -0.67 -4.70 -4.73
C LEU A 127 -0.14 -3.52 -5.55
N VAL A 128 0.92 -3.72 -6.32
CA VAL A 128 1.46 -2.68 -7.22
C VAL A 128 0.43 -2.30 -8.28
N GLN A 129 -0.24 -3.27 -8.90
CA GLN A 129 -1.30 -3.01 -9.88
C GLN A 129 -2.47 -2.23 -9.24
N GLN A 130 -2.94 -2.68 -8.07
CA GLN A 130 -4.02 -2.03 -7.33
C GLN A 130 -3.66 -0.60 -6.91
N LEU A 131 -2.40 -0.36 -6.53
CA LEU A 131 -1.93 0.97 -6.17
C LEU A 131 -2.04 1.94 -7.35
N ILE A 132 -1.61 1.51 -8.54
CA ILE A 132 -1.66 2.34 -9.75
C ILE A 132 -3.11 2.73 -10.08
N VAL A 133 -4.03 1.77 -10.01
CA VAL A 133 -5.46 2.02 -10.24
C VAL A 133 -6.03 2.96 -9.18
N PHE A 134 -5.79 2.67 -7.89
CA PHE A 134 -6.28 3.48 -6.78
C PHE A 134 -5.79 4.93 -6.85
N LEU A 135 -4.51 5.17 -7.09
CA LEU A 135 -3.96 6.52 -7.21
C LEU A 135 -4.57 7.26 -8.39
N ARG A 136 -4.79 6.60 -9.52
CA ARG A 136 -5.44 7.22 -10.69
C ARG A 136 -6.86 7.70 -10.37
N GLU A 137 -7.64 6.88 -9.68
CA GLU A 137 -9.02 7.20 -9.29
C GLU A 137 -9.07 8.35 -8.28
N GLU A 138 -8.26 8.29 -7.23
CA GLU A 138 -8.23 9.31 -6.17
C GLU A 138 -7.73 10.67 -6.72
N LEU A 139 -6.70 10.67 -7.57
CA LEU A 139 -6.17 11.89 -8.18
C LEU A 139 -7.17 12.49 -9.19
N ALA A 140 -7.90 11.66 -9.94
CA ALA A 140 -8.96 12.14 -10.82
C ALA A 140 -10.13 12.76 -10.04
N GLY A 141 -10.44 12.22 -8.85
CA GLY A 141 -11.41 12.79 -7.92
C GLY A 141 -10.99 14.14 -7.35
N LEU A 142 -9.70 14.33 -7.06
CA LEU A 142 -9.15 15.60 -6.58
C LEU A 142 -9.16 16.70 -7.65
N ALA A 143 -9.01 16.34 -8.92
CA ALA A 143 -9.01 17.28 -10.04
C ALA A 143 -10.43 17.76 -10.42
N GLN A 144 -11.48 17.07 -9.97
CA GLN A 144 -12.84 17.51 -10.18
C GLN A 144 -13.17 18.62 -9.16
N PRO A 145 -13.51 19.84 -9.61
CA PRO A 145 -14.04 20.83 -8.71
C PRO A 145 -15.31 20.25 -8.10
N THR A 146 -15.39 20.25 -6.77
CA THR A 146 -16.62 19.98 -6.05
C THR A 146 -17.69 20.93 -6.60
N ASN A 147 -18.52 20.46 -7.53
CA ASN A 147 -19.77 21.10 -7.89
C ASN A 147 -20.76 20.89 -6.73
N ALA A 148 -20.45 21.51 -5.58
CA ALA A 148 -21.42 21.79 -4.54
C ALA A 148 -22.24 23.00 -5.01
N ASN A 149 -23.04 22.80 -6.06
CA ASN A 149 -24.18 23.66 -6.32
C ASN A 149 -25.27 22.90 -7.11
N GLY A 150 -26.25 22.46 -6.35
CA GLY A 150 -27.56 21.95 -6.74
C GLY A 150 -28.29 21.66 -5.43
N GLY A 151 -28.82 22.66 -4.73
CA GLY A 151 -29.81 23.61 -5.21
C GLY A 151 -31.15 23.18 -4.61
N GLY A 152 -31.45 23.66 -3.40
CA GLY A 152 -32.64 23.25 -2.65
C GLY A 152 -32.83 24.00 -1.33
N ALA A 153 -32.61 25.31 -1.32
CA ALA A 153 -33.10 26.19 -0.26
C ALA A 153 -34.03 27.23 -0.89
N ALA A 154 -35.34 26.94 -0.88
CA ALA A 154 -36.44 27.91 -0.73
C ALA A 154 -37.78 27.22 -0.99
N ALA A 155 -38.43 26.77 0.09
CA ALA A 155 -39.88 26.79 0.19
C ALA A 155 -40.27 26.83 1.68
N SER A 156 -40.31 28.03 2.24
CA SER A 156 -41.17 28.27 3.39
C SER A 156 -42.62 28.22 2.91
N PRO A 157 -43.53 27.45 3.52
CA PRO A 157 -44.92 27.83 3.54
C PRO A 157 -45.12 28.81 4.69
N ALA A 158 -45.62 29.98 4.33
CA ALA A 158 -46.15 30.98 5.23
C ALA A 158 -47.29 30.39 6.09
N VAL A 159 -47.37 30.91 7.31
CA VAL A 159 -48.45 30.74 8.29
C VAL A 159 -49.79 31.16 7.70
N GLU A 160 -50.82 30.33 7.88
CA GLU A 160 -52.22 30.74 7.79
C GLU A 160 -52.90 30.50 9.16
N PRO A 161 -53.68 31.46 9.70
CA PRO A 161 -54.14 31.45 11.08
C PRO A 161 -55.45 30.67 11.23
N GLY A 162 -55.45 29.60 12.04
CA GLY A 162 -56.65 28.86 12.45
C GLY A 162 -57.28 29.45 13.72
N PRO A 163 -58.62 29.51 13.84
CA PRO A 163 -59.32 30.34 14.82
C PRO A 163 -59.37 29.72 16.22
N SER A 164 -59.33 30.58 17.24
CA SER A 164 -59.78 30.25 18.60
C SER A 164 -61.28 29.95 18.62
N PRO A 165 -61.70 28.97 19.43
CA PRO A 165 -62.93 29.13 20.19
C PRO A 165 -62.72 28.93 21.69
N ALA A 166 -63.12 29.99 22.41
CA ALA A 166 -63.84 30.07 23.67
C ALA A 166 -63.76 28.93 24.70
N ALA A 167 -63.51 29.39 25.93
CA ALA A 167 -63.87 28.82 27.21
C ALA A 167 -65.23 28.08 27.24
N THR A 168 -65.30 26.99 28.00
CA THR A 168 -66.39 26.76 28.97
C THR A 168 -65.92 25.83 30.08
N MET A 169 -66.13 26.30 31.31
CA MET A 169 -66.09 25.56 32.56
C MET A 169 -67.13 24.43 32.56
N GLN A 170 -66.73 23.22 32.96
CA GLN A 170 -67.39 22.41 34.00
C GLN A 170 -66.58 21.16 34.32
#